data_AF-A0A5N5X323-F1
#
_entry.id   AF-A0A5N5X323-F1
#
_cell.length_a   1.000
_cell.length_b   1.000
_cell.length_c   1.000
_cell.angle_alpha   90.00
_cell.angle_beta   90.00
_cell.angle_gamma   90.00
#
_symmetry.space_group_name_H-M   'P 1'
#
loop_
_entity.id
_entity.type
_entity.pdbx_description
1 polymer ?
#
loop_
_entity_poly.entity_id
_entity_poly.type
_entity_poly.pdbx_seq_one_letter_code
_entity_poly.pdbx_strand_id
1 'polypeptide(L)'
;MPRWTFELAPNTLSTEEKRILSRNITNLYTDYGIPAFWVNVFFHKNGEGNFYSGGEFPSKAVFFHIDHAASKIESEEIRKEFISKVNNIARNTLGIIGELTG
;
A
#
# COMPACT_ATOMS: atom_id res chain seq x y z
N MET A 1 4.95 -0.29 14.98
CA MET A 1 5.81 -0.59 13.82
C MET A 1 4.91 -0.88 12.63
N PRO A 2 4.81 0.04 11.65
CA PRO A 2 4.00 -0.18 10.46
C PRO A 2 4.69 -1.15 9.50
N ARG A 3 3.96 -2.19 9.11
CA ARG A 3 4.37 -3.12 8.04
C ARG A 3 3.36 -3.04 6.92
N TRP A 4 3.85 -2.79 5.71
CA TRP A 4 3.07 -2.84 4.48
C TRP A 4 3.53 -4.04 3.66
N THR A 5 2.59 -4.89 3.28
CA THR A 5 2.87 -6.03 2.42
C THR A 5 2.03 -5.90 1.16
N PHE A 6 2.70 -5.85 0.01
CA PHE A 6 2.07 -5.82 -1.30
C PHE A 6 2.20 -7.18 -1.98
N GLU A 7 1.07 -7.73 -2.40
CA GLU A 7 0.93 -8.89 -3.28
C GLU A 7 0.62 -8.38 -4.69
N LEU A 8 1.44 -8.71 -5.68
CA LEU A 8 1.32 -8.15 -7.04
C LEU A 8 1.48 -9.22 -8.12
N ALA A 9 0.68 -9.09 -9.18
CA ALA A 9 0.92 -9.84 -10.40
C ALA A 9 2.30 -9.44 -11.00
N PRO A 10 3.00 -10.34 -11.71
CA PRO A 10 4.30 -10.04 -12.28
C PRO A 10 4.23 -8.80 -13.19
N ASN A 11 5.31 -8.02 -13.23
CA ASN A 11 5.45 -6.82 -14.08
C ASN A 11 4.40 -5.70 -13.81
N THR A 12 3.62 -5.78 -12.72
CA THR A 12 2.64 -4.73 -12.38
C THR A 12 3.29 -3.41 -11.94
N LEU A 13 4.41 -3.49 -11.20
CA LEU A 13 5.19 -2.33 -10.75
C LEU A 13 6.67 -2.52 -11.08
N SER A 14 7.27 -1.50 -11.68
CA SER A 14 8.70 -1.34 -11.89
C SER A 14 9.46 -1.16 -10.57
N THR A 15 10.79 -1.32 -10.62
CA THR A 15 11.66 -1.05 -9.46
C THR A 15 11.54 0.39 -8.98
N GLU A 16 11.41 1.34 -9.91
CA GLU A 16 11.33 2.77 -9.59
C GLU A 16 9.98 3.12 -8.93
N GLU A 17 8.86 2.59 -9.42
CA GLU A 17 7.55 2.78 -8.80
C GLU A 17 7.52 2.20 -7.37
N LYS A 18 8.12 1.03 -7.15
CA LYS A 18 8.25 0.45 -5.80
C LYS A 18 9.08 1.33 -4.87
N ARG A 19 10.15 1.93 -5.38
CA ARG A 19 11.00 2.86 -4.63
C ARG A 19 10.24 4.13 -4.24
N ILE A 20 9.50 4.72 -5.18
CA ILE A 20 8.66 5.91 -4.95
C ILE A 20 7.56 5.59 -3.92
N LEU A 21 6.87 4.46 -4.09
CA LEU A 21 5.83 4.01 -3.16
C LEU A 21 6.38 3.84 -1.74
N SER A 22 7.50 3.14 -1.60
CA SER A 22 8.13 2.91 -0.30
C SER A 22 8.55 4.21 0.38
N ARG A 23 9.06 5.18 -0.39
CA ARG A 23 9.42 6.51 0.13
C ARG A 23 8.19 7.29 0.60
N ASN A 24 7.11 7.28 -0.17
CA ASN A 24 5.87 7.97 0.19
C ASN A 24 5.22 7.35 1.44
N ILE A 25 5.22 6.02 1.56
CA ILE A 25 4.76 5.33 2.77
C ILE A 25 5.63 5.69 3.96
N THR A 26 6.96 5.71 3.80
CA THR A 26 7.87 6.10 4.89
C THR A 26 7.60 7.53 5.35
N ASN A 27 7.46 8.46 4.41
CA ASN A 27 7.16 9.87 4.70
C ASN A 27 5.85 10.03 5.49
N LEU A 28 4.79 9.29 5.10
CA LEU A 28 3.51 9.29 5.82
C LEU A 28 3.69 9.05 7.32
N TYR A 29 4.54 8.10 7.71
CA TYR A 29 4.76 7.78 9.13
C TYR A 29 5.73 8.74 9.81
N THR A 30 6.76 9.22 9.11
CA THR A 30 7.69 10.19 9.68
C THR A 30 7.02 11.53 9.96
N ASP A 31 5.99 11.90 9.18
CA ASP A 31 5.16 13.08 9.45
C ASP A 31 4.40 12.98 10.78
N TYR A 32 4.17 11.77 11.29
CA TYR A 32 3.62 11.49 12.62
C TYR A 32 4.69 11.20 13.68
N GLY A 33 5.97 11.48 13.39
CA GLY A 33 7.09 11.31 14.33
C GLY A 33 7.59 9.86 14.49
N ILE A 34 7.11 8.93 13.66
CA ILE A 34 7.60 7.54 13.68
C ILE A 34 8.99 7.48 13.01
N PRO A 35 10.01 6.86 13.63
CA PRO A 35 11.32 6.72 13.00
C PRO A 35 11.25 5.98 11.67
N ALA A 36 11.93 6.49 10.64
CA ALA A 36 11.88 5.92 9.28
C ALA A 36 12.21 4.41 9.24
N PHE A 37 13.19 3.97 10.04
CA PHE A 37 13.61 2.57 10.09
C PHE A 37 12.59 1.61 10.72
N TRP A 38 11.49 2.13 11.29
CA TRP A 38 10.37 1.31 11.77
C TRP A 38 9.35 1.00 10.68
N VAL A 39 9.42 1.69 9.53
CA VAL A 39 8.52 1.52 8.40
C VAL A 39 9.07 0.46 7.46
N ASN A 40 8.36 -0.66 7.35
CA ASN A 40 8.77 -1.78 6.52
C ASN A 40 7.79 -1.96 5.36
N VAL A 41 8.31 -2.05 4.13
CA VAL A 41 7.51 -2.23 2.92
C VAL A 41 8.02 -3.44 2.14
N PHE A 42 7.16 -4.44 1.97
CA PHE A 42 7.48 -5.70 1.27
C PHE A 42 6.68 -5.81 -0.03
N PHE A 43 7.32 -6.34 -1.07
CA PHE A 43 6.69 -6.62 -2.37
C PHE A 43 6.88 -8.08 -2.73
N HIS A 44 5.79 -8.82 -2.85
CA HIS A 44 5.75 -10.22 -3.23
C HIS A 44 5.09 -10.35 -4.60
N LYS A 45 5.82 -10.93 -5.55
CA LYS A 45 5.28 -11.21 -6.89
C LYS A 45 4.63 -12.58 -6.88
N ASN A 46 3.35 -12.64 -7.20
CA ASN A 46 2.60 -13.88 -7.31
C ASN A 46 2.15 -14.07 -8.76
N GLY A 47 2.66 -15.13 -9.39
CA GLY A 47 2.25 -15.54 -10.73
C GLY A 47 0.95 -16.34 -10.73
N GLU A 48 0.58 -16.82 -11.92
CA GLU A 48 -0.51 -17.76 -12.10
C GLU A 48 -0.36 -18.97 -11.15
N GLY A 49 -1.48 -19.45 -10.60
CA GLY A 49 -1.48 -20.47 -9.54
C GLY A 49 -1.40 -19.94 -8.11
N ASN A 50 -1.03 -18.67 -7.89
CA ASN A 50 -0.79 -18.13 -6.54
C ASN A 50 -1.58 -16.86 -6.21
N PHE A 51 -2.23 -16.23 -7.19
CA PHE A 51 -3.01 -15.01 -6.99
C PHE A 51 -4.28 -15.06 -7.83
N TYR A 52 -5.42 -15.20 -7.17
CA TYR A 52 -6.72 -15.24 -7.82
C TYR A 52 -7.60 -14.11 -7.30
N SER A 53 -8.23 -13.38 -8.22
CA SER A 53 -9.20 -12.33 -7.94
C SER A 53 -10.48 -12.66 -8.70
N GLY A 54 -11.59 -12.85 -7.99
CA GLY A 54 -12.84 -13.30 -8.60
C GLY A 54 -12.76 -14.69 -9.23
N GLY A 55 -11.82 -15.53 -8.79
CA GLY A 55 -11.61 -16.89 -9.32
C GLY A 55 -10.62 -16.99 -10.48
N GLU A 56 -10.12 -15.86 -11.01
CA GLU A 56 -9.21 -15.82 -12.16
C GLU A 56 -7.87 -15.17 -11.82
N PHE A 57 -6.80 -15.53 -12.54
CA PHE A 57 -5.49 -14.90 -12.39
C PHE A 57 -5.51 -13.48 -13.02
N PRO A 58 -5.27 -12.41 -12.25
CA PRO A 58 -5.25 -11.07 -12.80
C PRO A 58 -3.91 -10.78 -13.49
N SER A 59 -3.94 -10.38 -14.76
CA SER A 59 -2.73 -10.03 -15.52
C SER A 59 -2.01 -8.76 -15.01
N LYS A 60 -2.74 -7.88 -14.31
CA LYS A 60 -2.22 -6.66 -13.68
C LYS A 60 -3.04 -6.34 -12.43
N ALA A 61 -2.48 -6.60 -11.25
CA ALA A 61 -3.15 -6.33 -9.99
C ALA A 61 -2.17 -6.08 -8.85
N VAL A 62 -2.61 -5.27 -7.89
CA VAL A 62 -1.94 -5.03 -6.62
C VAL A 62 -2.98 -5.21 -5.51
N PHE A 63 -2.66 -6.05 -4.54
CA PHE A 63 -3.37 -6.20 -3.28
C PHE A 63 -2.41 -5.87 -2.15
N PHE A 64 -2.87 -5.24 -1.08
CA PHE A 64 -1.98 -4.97 0.05
C PHE A 64 -2.73 -4.92 1.38
N HIS A 65 -1.98 -5.18 2.45
CA HIS A 65 -2.43 -5.00 3.83
C HIS A 65 -1.41 -4.20 4.63
N ILE A 66 -1.89 -3.59 5.71
CA ILE A 66 -1.10 -2.76 6.62
C ILE A 66 -1.30 -3.29 8.04
N ASP A 67 -0.20 -3.69 8.67
CA ASP A 67 -0.19 -4.08 10.08
C ASP A 67 0.36 -2.96 10.96
N HIS A 68 -0.40 -2.60 12.00
CA HIS A 68 0.05 -1.68 13.06
C HIS A 68 0.16 -2.44 14.39
N ALA A 69 1.36 -2.92 14.72
CA ALA A 69 1.56 -3.81 15.87
C ALA A 69 1.37 -3.16 17.26
N ALA A 70 1.47 -1.84 17.42
CA ALA A 70 1.59 -1.22 18.75
C ALA A 70 0.89 0.15 18.92
N SER A 71 0.13 0.61 17.93
CA SER A 71 -0.50 1.93 18.00
C SER A 71 -1.95 1.84 17.56
N LYS A 72 -2.87 2.08 18.49
CA LYS A 72 -4.26 2.34 18.14
C LYS A 72 -4.34 3.76 17.58
N ILE A 73 -5.08 3.91 16.50
CA ILE A 73 -5.55 5.22 16.08
C ILE A 73 -6.72 5.56 17.01
N GLU A 74 -6.56 6.57 17.85
CA GLU A 74 -7.45 6.82 18.99
C GLU A 74 -8.77 7.51 18.62
N SER A 75 -8.81 8.20 17.47
CA SER A 75 -10.02 8.87 16.98
C SER A 75 -10.39 8.51 15.56
N GLU A 76 -11.69 8.57 15.27
CA GLU A 76 -12.23 8.33 13.93
C GLU A 76 -11.77 9.38 12.92
N GLU A 77 -11.53 10.61 13.36
CA GLU A 77 -11.01 11.70 12.53
C GLU A 77 -9.59 11.40 12.06
N ILE A 78 -8.70 11.00 12.98
CA ILE A 78 -7.32 10.62 12.65
C ILE A 78 -7.32 9.38 11.74
N ARG A 79 -8.23 8.42 11.99
CA ARG A 79 -8.37 7.22 11.15
C ARG A 79 -8.76 7.58 9.73
N LYS A 80 -9.74 8.47 9.55
CA LYS A 80 -10.18 8.94 8.23
C LYS A 80 -9.08 9.73 7.51
N GLU A 81 -8.36 10.59 8.22
CA GLU A 81 -7.24 11.34 7.66
C GLU A 81 -6.12 10.38 7.19
N PHE A 82 -5.75 9.41 8.03
CA PHE A 82 -4.77 8.38 7.68
C PHE A 82 -5.19 7.63 6.41
N ILE A 83 -6.43 7.14 6.34
CA ILE A 83 -6.94 6.43 5.15
C ILE A 83 -6.93 7.34 3.92
N SER A 84 -7.26 8.62 4.05
CA SER A 84 -7.20 9.59 2.96
C SER A 84 -5.77 9.74 2.41
N LYS A 85 -4.77 9.83 3.29
CA LYS A 85 -3.36 9.89 2.90
C LYS A 85 -2.89 8.59 2.22
N VAL A 86 -3.29 7.44 2.75
CA VAL A 86 -3.04 6.13 2.11
C VAL A 86 -3.63 6.07 0.70
N ASN A 87 -4.88 6.50 0.53
CA ASN A 87 -5.55 6.55 -0.77
C ASN A 87 -4.83 7.47 -1.76
N ASN A 88 -4.32 8.61 -1.30
CA ASN A 88 -3.55 9.52 -2.15
C ASN A 88 -2.23 8.89 -2.63
N ILE A 89 -1.51 8.20 -1.74
CA ILE A 89 -0.29 7.48 -2.09
C ILE A 89 -0.59 6.38 -3.13
N ALA A 90 -1.64 5.59 -2.89
CA ALA A 90 -2.05 4.52 -3.79
C ALA A 90 -2.45 5.05 -5.17
N ARG A 91 -3.28 6.10 -5.25
CA ARG A 91 -3.70 6.70 -6.52
C ARG A 91 -2.54 7.24 -7.34
N ASN A 92 -1.64 7.99 -6.68
CA ASN A 92 -0.51 8.64 -7.35
C ASN A 92 0.52 7.63 -7.88
N THR A 93 0.65 6.47 -7.24
CA THR A 93 1.72 5.51 -7.57
C THR A 93 1.21 4.31 -8.37
N LEU A 94 -0.02 3.88 -8.15
CA LEU A 94 -0.62 2.71 -8.82
C LEU A 94 -1.44 3.10 -10.06
N GLY A 95 -1.57 4.40 -10.34
CA GLY A 95 -2.33 4.89 -11.50
C GLY A 95 -3.84 4.66 -11.37
N ILE A 96 -4.36 4.53 -10.14
CA ILE A 96 -5.82 4.48 -9.91
C ILE A 96 -6.34 5.91 -10.08
N ILE A 97 -6.56 6.32 -11.33
CA ILE A 97 -7.37 7.48 -11.67
C ILE A 97 -8.80 7.07 -11.30
N GLY A 98 -9.42 7.83 -10.40
CA GLY A 98 -10.66 7.44 -9.75
C GLY A 98 -11.81 7.22 -10.71
N GLU A 99 -12.34 5.99 -10.72
CA GLU A 99 -13.75 5.70 -10.98
C GLU A 99 -14.21 4.66 -9.96
N LEU A 100 -14.42 5.12 -8.73
CA LEU A 100 -15.36 4.50 -7.80
C LEU A 100 -16.25 5.61 -7.26
N THR A 101 -16.93 6.29 -8.18
CA THR A 101 -18.19 6.99 -7.92
C THR A 101 -19.23 6.29 -8.78
N GLY A 102 -20.00 5.41 -8.15
CA GLY A 102 -21.06 4.59 -8.75
C GLY A 102 -21.52 3.55 -7.76
#